data_AF-A0A6B3IMH3-F1
#
_entry.id   AF-A0A6B3IMH3-F1
#
_cell.length_a   1.000
_cell.length_b   1.000
_cell.length_c   1.000
_cell.angle_alpha   90.00
_cell.angle_beta   90.00
_cell.angle_gamma   90.00
#
_symmetry.space_group_name_H-M   'P 1'
#
loop_
_entity.id
_entity.type
_entity.pdbx_description
1 polymer ?
#
loop_
_entity_poly.entity_id
_entity_poly.type
_entity_poly.pdbx_seq_one_letter_code
_entity_poly.pdbx_strand_id
1 'polypeptide(L)'
;HCFAEEALRDLVEAGIDCVEHATGLTEETIPLFAERGVAIVPTLVNIATFPDLAAGGEAKFPRWSAHMRQLYERRYDTVRAAYDAGIPVYVGTDAGGSLAHGLVAGEVAELVKAGIPPLEALSATAWGARRWLGRPALEEGAPADLVVYDEDPRADVRVLAAPRHIVLNG
;
A
#
# COMPACT_ATOMS: atom_id res chain seq x y z
N HIS A 1 -2.76 -3.01 11.33
CA HIS A 1 -1.95 -1.80 11.62
C HIS A 1 -0.72 -2.20 12.42
N CYS A 2 0.47 -2.08 11.84
CA CYS A 2 1.71 -2.27 12.60
C CYS A 2 2.88 -1.52 11.95
N PHE A 3 3.57 -0.69 12.73
CA PHE A 3 4.87 -0.13 12.33
C PHE A 3 6.04 -0.91 12.92
N ALA A 4 5.85 -1.50 14.10
CA ALA A 4 6.91 -2.08 14.91
C ALA A 4 7.41 -3.41 14.35
N GLU A 5 8.72 -3.56 14.26
CA GLU A 5 9.40 -4.78 13.83
C GLU A 5 9.03 -5.97 14.74
N GLU A 6 8.96 -5.76 16.06
CA GLU A 6 8.89 -6.84 17.04
C GLU A 6 7.54 -7.55 17.08
N ALA A 7 6.46 -6.88 16.65
CA ALA A 7 5.10 -7.44 16.71
C ALA A 7 4.73 -8.28 15.47
N LEU A 8 5.51 -8.18 14.38
CA LEU A 8 5.12 -8.76 13.09
C LEU A 8 5.04 -10.28 13.11
N ARG A 9 5.97 -10.95 13.82
CA ARG A 9 5.94 -12.41 13.95
C ARG A 9 4.67 -12.88 14.65
N ASP A 10 4.38 -12.32 15.82
CA ASP A 10 3.22 -12.71 16.64
C ASP A 10 1.91 -12.48 15.87
N LEU A 11 1.82 -11.39 15.11
CA LEU A 11 0.67 -11.09 14.27
C LEU A 11 0.48 -12.14 13.17
N VAL A 12 1.55 -12.51 12.45
CA VAL A 12 1.47 -13.55 11.42
C VAL A 12 1.13 -14.91 12.02
N GLU A 13 1.71 -15.26 13.17
CA GLU A 13 1.43 -16.52 13.87
C GLU A 13 -0.01 -16.58 14.40
N ALA A 14 -0.62 -15.43 14.71
CA ALA A 14 -2.04 -15.32 15.04
C ALA A 14 -2.98 -15.47 13.83
N GLY A 15 -2.45 -15.48 12.60
CA GLY A 15 -3.23 -15.74 11.38
C GLY A 15 -3.97 -14.53 10.82
N ILE A 16 -3.39 -13.33 10.90
CA ILE A 16 -3.93 -12.15 10.22
C ILE A 16 -3.91 -12.33 8.69
N ASP A 17 -4.87 -11.71 7.99
CA ASP A 17 -4.91 -11.73 6.52
C ASP A 17 -3.96 -10.70 5.89
N CYS A 18 -3.74 -9.57 6.57
CA CYS A 18 -2.86 -8.50 6.12
C CYS A 18 -2.34 -7.61 7.24
N VAL A 19 -1.26 -6.88 6.93
CA VAL A 19 -0.74 -5.82 7.79
C VAL A 19 -0.70 -4.47 7.06
N GLU A 20 -1.31 -3.46 7.69
CA GLU A 20 -1.20 -2.06 7.25
C GLU A 20 0.18 -1.49 7.57
N HIS A 21 0.65 -0.59 6.71
CA HIS A 21 1.95 0.09 6.72
C HIS A 21 3.12 -0.83 6.41
N ALA A 22 3.25 -1.90 7.20
CA ALA A 22 4.31 -2.91 7.07
C ALA A 22 5.74 -2.34 7.09
N THR A 23 5.94 -1.10 7.56
CA THR A 23 7.25 -0.44 7.56
C THR A 23 8.27 -1.18 8.42
N GLY A 24 7.80 -1.89 9.44
CA GLY A 24 8.61 -2.73 10.31
C GLY A 24 9.08 -4.04 9.68
N LEU A 25 8.71 -4.37 8.44
CA LEU A 25 9.19 -5.59 7.80
C LEU A 25 10.73 -5.58 7.73
N THR A 26 11.31 -6.75 7.95
CA THR A 26 12.75 -7.00 7.98
C THR A 26 13.07 -8.22 7.11
N GLU A 27 14.34 -8.41 6.77
CA GLU A 27 14.80 -9.62 6.07
C GLU A 27 14.43 -10.92 6.80
N GLU A 28 14.28 -10.86 8.13
CA GLU A 28 13.88 -12.02 8.94
C GLU A 28 12.37 -12.31 8.90
N THR A 29 11.54 -11.27 8.76
CA THR A 29 10.07 -11.41 8.80
C THR A 29 9.45 -11.54 7.42
N ILE A 30 10.07 -11.00 6.38
CA ILE A 30 9.60 -11.10 4.99
C ILE A 30 9.36 -12.56 4.55
N PRO A 31 10.29 -13.53 4.76
CA PRO A 31 10.06 -14.91 4.37
C PRO A 31 8.84 -15.54 5.06
N LEU A 32 8.60 -15.18 6.33
CA LEU A 32 7.44 -15.67 7.08
C LEU A 32 6.12 -15.13 6.50
N PHE A 33 6.07 -13.85 6.13
CA PHE A 33 4.91 -13.26 5.47
C PHE A 33 4.62 -13.94 4.13
N ALA A 34 5.67 -14.17 3.33
CA ALA A 34 5.55 -14.83 2.03
C ALA A 34 5.06 -16.27 2.18
N GLU A 35 5.65 -17.05 3.09
CA GLU A 35 5.23 -18.44 3.37
C GLU A 35 3.77 -18.54 3.81
N ARG A 36 3.33 -17.60 4.66
CA ARG A 36 1.97 -17.57 5.20
C ARG A 36 0.96 -16.88 4.29
N GLY A 37 1.41 -16.26 3.21
CA GLY A 37 0.55 -15.51 2.29
C GLY A 37 -0.11 -14.28 2.91
N VAL A 38 0.48 -13.73 3.98
CA VAL A 38 -0.06 -12.53 4.65
C VAL A 38 0.23 -11.31 3.79
N ALA A 39 -0.80 -10.58 3.39
CA ALA A 39 -0.65 -9.44 2.49
C ALA A 39 -0.12 -8.19 3.22
N ILE A 40 0.39 -7.23 2.46
CA ILE A 40 0.75 -5.89 2.96
C ILE A 40 -0.06 -4.81 2.26
N VAL A 41 -0.45 -3.79 3.02
CA VAL A 41 -1.08 -2.57 2.53
C VAL A 41 -0.19 -1.39 2.93
N PRO A 42 0.72 -0.91 2.06
CA PRO A 42 1.84 -0.07 2.48
C PRO A 42 1.50 1.34 2.96
N THR A 43 0.48 1.99 2.41
CA THR A 43 0.12 3.39 2.76
C THR A 43 1.30 4.37 2.61
N LEU A 44 2.07 4.25 1.54
CA LEU A 44 3.25 5.09 1.28
C LEU A 44 2.94 6.58 1.26
N VAL A 45 1.74 7.00 0.84
CA VAL A 45 1.30 8.41 0.94
C VAL A 45 1.16 8.88 2.39
N ASN A 46 0.79 7.99 3.32
CA ASN A 46 0.79 8.28 4.75
C ASN A 46 2.21 8.32 5.32
N ILE A 47 3.03 7.33 4.95
CA ILE A 47 4.44 7.28 5.36
C ILE A 47 5.19 8.52 4.87
N ALA A 48 4.78 9.11 3.75
CA ALA A 48 5.36 10.36 3.26
C ALA A 48 5.27 11.54 4.24
N THR A 49 4.37 11.50 5.22
CA THR A 49 4.22 12.51 6.29
C THR A 49 5.15 12.31 7.49
N PHE A 50 5.83 11.16 7.57
CA PHE A 50 6.67 10.81 8.72
C PHE A 50 7.76 11.83 9.04
N PRO A 51 8.44 12.47 8.06
CA PRO A 51 9.42 13.52 8.36
C PRO A 51 8.84 14.71 9.14
N ASP A 52 7.63 15.14 8.80
CA ASP A 52 6.94 16.26 9.48
C ASP A 52 6.49 15.86 10.88
N LEU A 53 5.95 14.64 11.03
CA LEU A 53 5.60 14.07 12.33
C LEU A 53 6.84 13.96 13.24
N ALA A 54 7.95 13.46 12.71
CA ALA A 54 9.22 13.35 13.42
C ALA A 54 9.76 14.72 13.81
N ALA A 55 9.69 15.73 12.94
CA ALA A 55 10.09 17.09 13.26
C ALA A 55 9.26 17.68 14.42
N GLY A 56 7.94 17.45 14.43
CA GLY A 56 7.06 17.90 15.52
C GLY A 56 7.33 17.20 16.86
N GLY A 57 7.81 15.96 16.84
CA GLY A 57 8.12 15.19 18.05
C GLY A 57 9.55 15.32 18.57
N GLU A 58 10.47 15.89 17.80
CA GLU A 58 11.92 15.83 18.06
C GLU A 58 12.31 16.23 19.49
N ALA A 59 11.77 17.36 19.97
CA ALA A 59 12.12 17.90 21.28
C ALA A 59 11.63 17.03 22.45
N LYS A 60 10.50 16.32 22.27
CA LYS A 60 9.83 15.56 23.34
C LYS A 60 10.15 14.06 23.27
N PHE A 61 10.31 13.53 22.06
CA PHE A 61 10.47 12.11 21.76
C PHE A 61 11.55 11.88 20.69
N PRO A 62 12.83 12.16 20.97
CA PRO A 62 13.90 12.10 19.98
C PRO A 62 14.12 10.69 19.43
N ARG A 63 14.00 9.65 20.27
CA ARG A 63 14.14 8.25 19.83
C ARG A 63 13.04 7.84 18.83
N TRP A 64 11.79 8.21 19.13
CA TRP A 64 10.67 7.96 18.22
C TRP A 64 10.84 8.73 16.91
N SER A 65 11.27 10.00 16.99
CA SER A 65 11.48 10.84 15.80
C SER A 65 12.58 10.28 14.89
N ALA A 66 13.69 9.83 15.47
CA ALA A 66 14.75 9.14 14.72
C ALA A 66 14.24 7.85 14.06
N HIS A 67 13.45 7.04 14.78
CA HIS A 67 12.89 5.81 14.23
C HIS A 67 11.90 6.07 13.08
N MET A 68 11.00 7.06 13.21
CA MET A 68 10.10 7.47 12.14
C MET A 68 10.85 7.89 10.86
N ARG A 69 11.99 8.59 11.00
CA ARG A 69 12.84 8.94 9.85
C ARG A 69 13.49 7.70 9.22
N GLN A 70 13.99 6.77 10.02
CA GLN A 70 14.54 5.51 9.52
C GLN A 70 13.49 4.69 8.75
N LEU A 71 12.28 4.55 9.31
CA LEU A 71 11.16 3.88 8.64
C LEU A 71 10.80 4.55 7.31
N TYR A 72 10.76 5.89 7.30
CA TYR A 72 10.56 6.66 6.09
C TYR A 72 11.66 6.36 5.06
N GLU A 73 12.94 6.48 5.43
CA GLU A 73 14.08 6.31 4.52
C GLU A 73 14.06 4.94 3.81
N ARG A 74 13.73 3.87 4.54
CA ARG A 74 13.74 2.49 4.01
C ARG A 74 12.43 2.03 3.36
N ARG A 75 11.38 2.87 3.32
CA ARG A 75 10.02 2.46 2.93
C ARG A 75 9.92 1.83 1.54
N TYR A 76 10.62 2.40 0.55
CA TYR A 76 10.57 1.89 -0.82
C TYR A 76 11.26 0.55 -0.93
N ASP A 77 12.45 0.42 -0.35
CA ASP A 77 13.21 -0.84 -0.32
C ASP A 77 12.44 -1.93 0.43
N THR A 78 11.74 -1.57 1.51
CA THR A 78 10.91 -2.50 2.29
C THR A 78 9.74 -3.03 1.46
N VAL A 79 8.99 -2.16 0.78
CA VAL A 79 7.89 -2.57 -0.11
C VAL A 79 8.41 -3.40 -1.29
N ARG A 80 9.56 -3.01 -1.85
CA ARG A 80 10.19 -3.74 -2.95
C ARG A 80 10.61 -5.14 -2.55
N ALA A 81 11.30 -5.27 -1.42
CA ALA A 81 11.77 -6.56 -0.90
C ALA A 81 10.59 -7.48 -0.57
N ALA A 82 9.49 -6.94 -0.02
CA ALA A 82 8.27 -7.70 0.22
C ALA A 82 7.68 -8.26 -1.09
N TYR A 83 7.55 -7.41 -2.11
CA TYR A 83 7.08 -7.83 -3.43
C TYR A 83 7.98 -8.88 -4.08
N ASP A 84 9.31 -8.67 -4.06
CA ASP A 84 10.28 -9.61 -4.64
C ASP A 84 10.25 -10.98 -3.94
N ALA A 85 9.92 -11.02 -2.64
CA ALA A 85 9.74 -12.25 -1.89
C ALA A 85 8.40 -12.96 -2.16
N GLY A 86 7.51 -12.36 -2.95
CA GLY A 86 6.19 -12.91 -3.27
C GLY A 86 5.09 -12.59 -2.26
N ILE A 87 5.30 -11.61 -1.37
CA ILE A 87 4.25 -11.13 -0.48
C ILE A 87 3.18 -10.40 -1.33
N PRO A 88 1.87 -10.71 -1.17
CA PRO A 88 0.82 -9.95 -1.84
C PRO A 88 0.81 -8.48 -1.39
N VAL A 89 0.85 -7.56 -2.34
CA VAL A 89 0.82 -6.10 -2.08
C VAL A 89 -0.48 -5.52 -2.63
N TYR A 90 -1.23 -4.80 -1.79
CA TYR A 90 -2.46 -4.12 -2.19
C TYR A 90 -2.42 -2.62 -1.86
N VAL A 91 -3.21 -1.84 -2.60
CA VAL A 91 -3.26 -0.39 -2.43
C VAL A 91 -4.21 -0.01 -1.30
N GLY A 92 -3.70 0.78 -0.37
CA GLY A 92 -4.45 1.46 0.67
C GLY A 92 -3.71 2.73 1.07
N THR A 93 -4.44 3.79 1.41
CA THR A 93 -3.87 5.15 1.53
C THR A 93 -3.75 5.63 2.97
N ASP A 94 -4.47 4.98 3.90
CA ASP A 94 -4.77 5.53 5.23
C ASP A 94 -5.46 6.91 5.18
N ALA A 95 -6.10 7.24 4.05
CA ALA A 95 -6.79 8.52 3.88
C ALA A 95 -8.04 8.61 4.76
N GLY A 96 -8.18 9.74 5.45
CA GLY A 96 -9.16 9.96 6.50
C GLY A 96 -8.48 10.54 7.74
N GLY A 97 -9.22 11.29 8.56
CA GLY A 97 -8.64 11.97 9.72
C GLY A 97 -7.69 13.10 9.33
N SER A 98 -6.38 12.89 9.47
CA SER A 98 -5.34 13.89 9.16
C SER A 98 -4.99 13.95 7.66
N LEU A 99 -5.21 12.87 6.93
CA LEU A 99 -4.97 12.81 5.48
C LEU A 99 -6.25 13.12 4.70
N ALA A 100 -6.10 13.91 3.63
CA ALA A 100 -7.20 14.19 2.72
C ALA A 100 -7.67 12.93 1.99
N HIS A 101 -8.95 12.86 1.65
CA HIS A 101 -9.48 11.84 0.74
C HIS A 101 -8.99 12.05 -0.70
N GLY A 102 -9.11 11.02 -1.54
CA GLY A 102 -8.75 11.10 -2.97
C GLY A 102 -7.29 10.74 -3.30
N LEU A 103 -6.55 10.14 -2.36
CA LEU A 103 -5.11 9.86 -2.51
C LEU A 103 -4.77 8.55 -3.21
N VAL A 104 -5.76 7.78 -3.70
CA VAL A 104 -5.54 6.45 -4.29
C VAL A 104 -4.56 6.51 -5.49
N ALA A 105 -4.72 7.48 -6.38
CA ALA A 105 -3.79 7.67 -7.49
C ALA A 105 -2.34 7.94 -7.04
N GLY A 106 -2.19 8.68 -5.93
CA GLY A 106 -0.88 8.94 -5.32
C GLY A 106 -0.25 7.67 -4.77
N GLU A 107 -1.01 6.81 -4.10
CA GLU A 107 -0.51 5.54 -3.57
C GLU A 107 -0.05 4.59 -4.68
N VAL A 108 -0.79 4.51 -5.80
CA VAL A 108 -0.34 3.72 -6.97
C VAL A 108 0.98 4.26 -7.51
N ALA A 109 1.13 5.58 -7.63
CA ALA A 109 2.38 6.19 -8.08
C ALA A 109 3.54 5.90 -7.11
N GLU A 110 3.28 5.89 -5.80
CA GLU A 110 4.25 5.53 -4.78
C GLU A 110 4.67 4.05 -4.85
N LEU A 111 3.76 3.11 -5.14
CA LEU A 111 4.12 1.71 -5.39
C LEU A 111 5.03 1.57 -6.62
N VAL A 112 4.72 2.28 -7.71
CA VAL A 112 5.60 2.27 -8.90
C VAL A 112 6.97 2.86 -8.58
N LYS A 113 7.02 3.91 -7.76
CA LYS A 113 8.28 4.49 -7.26
C LYS A 113 9.04 3.54 -6.34
N ALA A 114 8.35 2.67 -5.61
CA ALA A 114 8.93 1.55 -4.86
C ALA A 114 9.45 0.42 -5.77
N GLY A 115 9.28 0.53 -7.09
CA GLY A 115 9.77 -0.46 -8.05
C GLY A 115 8.80 -1.61 -8.31
N ILE A 116 7.53 -1.48 -7.92
CA ILE A 116 6.46 -2.39 -8.32
C ILE A 116 6.11 -2.12 -9.80
N PRO A 117 5.98 -3.14 -10.66
CA PRO A 117 5.61 -2.91 -12.06
C PRO A 117 4.26 -2.18 -12.17
N PRO A 118 4.09 -1.21 -13.10
CA PRO A 118 2.86 -0.42 -13.24
C PRO A 118 1.58 -1.26 -13.35
N LEU A 119 1.62 -2.36 -14.11
CA LEU A 119 0.48 -3.26 -14.25
C LEU A 119 0.11 -3.96 -12.93
N GLU A 120 1.11 -4.32 -12.13
CA GLU A 120 0.89 -4.94 -10.82
C GLU A 120 0.34 -3.91 -9.81
N ALA A 121 0.87 -2.68 -9.81
CA ALA A 121 0.34 -1.59 -8.99
C ALA A 121 -1.13 -1.25 -9.35
N LEU A 122 -1.48 -1.25 -10.64
CA LEU A 122 -2.87 -1.10 -11.09
C LEU A 122 -3.75 -2.27 -10.63
N SER A 123 -3.26 -3.50 -10.77
CA SER A 123 -3.96 -4.70 -10.31
C SER A 123 -4.21 -4.65 -8.79
N ALA A 124 -3.22 -4.21 -8.03
CA ALA A 124 -3.27 -4.01 -6.58
C ALA A 124 -4.31 -2.97 -6.11
N THR A 125 -4.76 -2.06 -6.99
CA THR A 125 -5.89 -1.14 -6.76
C THR A 125 -7.22 -1.68 -7.26
N ALA A 126 -7.21 -2.42 -8.36
CA ALA A 126 -8.42 -2.82 -9.07
C ALA A 126 -8.69 -4.33 -8.93
N TRP A 127 -8.31 -5.13 -9.93
CA TRP A 127 -8.75 -6.51 -10.04
C TRP A 127 -8.09 -7.46 -9.05
N GLY A 128 -6.81 -7.25 -8.73
CA GLY A 128 -6.12 -7.96 -7.66
C GLY A 128 -6.78 -7.72 -6.31
N ALA A 129 -7.02 -6.45 -5.96
CA ALA A 129 -7.72 -6.08 -4.72
C ALA A 129 -9.14 -6.67 -4.66
N ARG A 130 -9.92 -6.58 -5.75
CA ARG A 130 -11.26 -7.18 -5.80
C ARG A 130 -11.21 -8.69 -5.53
N ARG A 131 -10.33 -9.43 -6.21
CA ARG A 131 -10.17 -10.87 -5.99
C ARG A 131 -9.80 -11.18 -4.54
N TRP A 132 -8.85 -10.43 -3.96
CA TRP A 132 -8.44 -10.60 -2.58
C TRP A 132 -9.58 -10.37 -1.59
N LEU A 133 -10.41 -9.34 -1.83
CA LEU A 133 -11.57 -9.00 -1.02
C LEU A 133 -12.81 -9.87 -1.30
N GLY A 134 -12.67 -10.94 -2.11
CA GLY A 134 -13.79 -11.82 -2.47
C GLY A 134 -14.88 -11.12 -3.29
N ARG A 135 -14.51 -10.09 -4.05
CA ARG A 135 -15.41 -9.31 -4.92
C ARG A 135 -15.24 -9.73 -6.39
N PRO A 136 -16.34 -9.74 -7.16
CA PRO A 136 -16.28 -10.03 -8.58
C PRO A 136 -15.43 -8.96 -9.29
N ALA A 137 -14.68 -9.38 -10.31
CA ALA A 137 -13.92 -8.46 -11.16
C ALA A 137 -14.82 -7.95 -12.30
N LEU A 138 -14.34 -8.03 -13.54
CA LEU A 138 -15.14 -7.78 -14.73
C LEU A 138 -15.61 -9.11 -15.30
N GLU A 139 -16.79 -9.55 -14.89
CA GLU A 139 -17.41 -10.80 -15.29
C GLU A 139 -18.90 -10.61 -15.60
N GLU A 140 -19.47 -11.49 -16.43
CA GLU A 140 -20.88 -11.42 -16.82
C GLU A 140 -21.78 -11.49 -15.58
N GLY A 141 -22.70 -10.53 -15.46
CA GLY A 141 -23.63 -10.42 -14.33
C GLY A 141 -23.07 -9.69 -13.10
N ALA A 142 -21.79 -9.29 -13.08
CA ALA A 142 -21.26 -8.42 -12.02
C ALA A 142 -21.65 -6.94 -12.23
N PRO A 143 -21.67 -6.11 -11.16
CA PRO A 143 -21.86 -4.67 -11.30
C PRO A 143 -20.82 -4.03 -12.22
N ALA A 144 -21.25 -3.12 -13.10
CA ALA A 144 -20.37 -2.39 -14.01
C ALA A 144 -19.67 -1.23 -13.28
N ASP A 145 -18.78 -1.57 -12.35
CA ASP A 145 -17.97 -0.61 -11.62
C ASP A 145 -16.68 -0.35 -12.40
N LEU A 146 -16.65 0.75 -13.13
CA LEU A 146 -15.59 1.07 -14.09
C LEU A 146 -15.13 2.51 -13.91
N VAL A 147 -13.83 2.71 -14.11
CA VAL A 147 -13.24 4.03 -14.25
C VAL A 147 -12.60 4.12 -15.63
N VAL A 148 -12.96 5.16 -16.38
CA VAL A 148 -12.52 5.39 -17.75
C VAL A 148 -11.53 6.54 -17.76
N TYR A 149 -10.45 6.37 -18.50
CA TYR A 149 -9.38 7.35 -18.68
C TYR A 149 -9.18 7.64 -20.17
N ASP A 150 -8.72 8.85 -20.49
CA ASP A 150 -8.37 9.23 -21.86
C ASP A 150 -7.07 8.58 -22.35
N GLU A 151 -6.15 8.34 -21.42
CA GLU A 151 -4.83 7.78 -21.67
C GLU A 151 -4.70 6.39 -21.02
N ASP A 152 -3.77 5.57 -21.53
CA ASP A 152 -3.54 4.22 -21.01
C ASP A 152 -2.79 4.27 -19.66
N PRO A 153 -3.44 3.92 -18.53
CA PRO A 153 -2.80 3.99 -17.22
C PRO A 153 -1.64 3.01 -17.06
N ARG A 154 -1.50 1.99 -17.95
CA ARG A 154 -0.37 1.05 -17.94
C ARG A 154 0.91 1.70 -18.45
N ALA A 155 0.80 2.74 -19.28
CA ALA A 155 1.93 3.52 -19.76
C ALA A 155 2.34 4.60 -18.74
N ASP A 156 1.36 5.20 -18.07
CA ASP A 156 1.57 6.17 -17.01
C ASP A 156 0.46 6.12 -15.95
N VAL A 157 0.80 5.63 -14.76
CA VAL A 157 -0.17 5.50 -13.65
C VAL A 157 -0.64 6.85 -13.11
N ARG A 158 0.04 7.96 -13.42
CA ARG A 158 -0.40 9.30 -12.97
C ARG A 158 -1.74 9.72 -13.58
N VAL A 159 -2.13 9.10 -14.70
CA VAL A 159 -3.44 9.27 -15.34
C VAL A 159 -4.59 8.96 -14.38
N LEU A 160 -4.38 8.10 -13.37
CA LEU A 160 -5.38 7.77 -12.37
C LEU A 160 -5.91 8.98 -11.58
N ALA A 161 -5.16 10.09 -11.55
CA ALA A 161 -5.57 11.31 -10.86
C ALA A 161 -6.69 12.09 -11.59
N ALA A 162 -6.97 11.77 -12.85
CA ALA A 162 -7.93 12.48 -13.68
C ALA A 162 -8.84 11.51 -14.46
N PRO A 163 -9.75 10.80 -13.78
CA PRO A 163 -10.72 9.95 -14.47
C PRO A 163 -11.66 10.78 -15.34
N ARG A 164 -11.91 10.30 -16.56
CA ARG A 164 -12.87 10.91 -17.49
C ARG A 164 -14.30 10.56 -17.13
N HIS A 165 -14.55 9.28 -16.82
CA HIS A 165 -15.86 8.80 -16.39
C HIS A 165 -15.72 7.82 -15.23
N ILE A 166 -16.71 7.83 -14.34
CA ILE A 166 -16.87 6.88 -13.25
C ILE A 166 -18.26 6.28 -13.41
N VAL A 167 -18.34 4.97 -13.54
CA VAL A 167 -19.58 4.18 -13.62
C VAL A 167 -19.63 3.30 -12.38
N LEU A 168 -20.78 3.26 -11.71
CA LEU A 168 -20.97 2.55 -10.45
C LEU A 168 -22.36 1.89 -10.45
N ASN A 169 -22.38 0.57 -10.32
CA ASN A 169 -23.58 -0.28 -10.35
C ASN A 169 -24.38 -0.29 -11.69
N GLY A 170 -23.73 -0.04 -12.82
CA GLY A 170 -24.42 0.04 -14.13
C GLY A 170 -24.84 1.45 -14.51
#